data_AF-A0A950UP93-F1
#
_entry.id   AF-A0A950UP93-F1
#
_cell.length_a   1.000
_cell.length_b   1.000
_cell.length_c   1.000
_cell.angle_alpha   90.00
_cell.angle_beta   90.00
_cell.angle_gamma   90.00
#
_symmetry.space_group_name_H-M   'P 1'
#
loop_
_entity.id
_entity.type
_entity.pdbx_description
1 polymer ?
#
loop_
_entity_poly.entity_id
_entity_poly.type
_entity_poly.pdbx_seq_one_letter_code
_entity_poly.pdbx_strand_id
1 'polypeptide(L)'
;MDDDFVPLWELLRPAATMPAPRVSEAEPAPPAPLSPECADAAARARRFRAALCDAVESAVTTMLPEIARDVLGRELRLAPCDLASIVRASLERHADDPVVTIRAHRDDLAQLEAARIECLGDDSLQRGDVILCLRSGTIDLQMSSRLDAVLARTAS
;
A
#
# COMPACT_ATOMS: atom_id res chain seq x y z
N MET A 1 -45.06 7.90 -17.37
CA MET A 1 -44.21 8.69 -16.47
C MET A 1 -42.84 8.09 -16.65
N ASP A 2 -42.13 8.57 -17.67
CA ASP A 2 -40.81 8.07 -18.02
C ASP A 2 -39.80 8.97 -17.32
N ASP A 3 -39.09 8.41 -16.33
CA ASP A 3 -37.97 9.05 -15.67
C ASP A 3 -36.78 9.04 -16.64
N ASP A 4 -36.43 10.21 -17.16
CA ASP A 4 -35.26 10.38 -18.01
C ASP A 4 -33.98 10.19 -17.19
N PHE A 5 -33.35 9.03 -17.38
CA PHE A 5 -32.01 8.74 -16.86
C PHE A 5 -30.97 9.53 -17.66
N VAL A 6 -30.38 10.57 -17.05
CA VAL A 6 -29.28 11.34 -17.64
C VAL A 6 -27.95 10.66 -17.33
N PRO A 7 -27.21 10.18 -18.33
CA PRO A 7 -25.92 9.53 -18.12
C PRO A 7 -24.88 10.48 -17.52
N LEU A 8 -24.09 9.98 -16.56
CA LEU A 8 -23.11 10.79 -15.82
C LEU A 8 -22.08 11.50 -16.72
N TRP A 9 -21.76 10.93 -17.88
CA TRP A 9 -20.83 11.54 -18.84
C TRP A 9 -21.40 12.78 -19.53
N GLU A 10 -22.73 12.97 -19.58
CA GLU A 10 -23.34 14.22 -20.06
C GLU A 10 -23.18 15.37 -19.06
N LEU A 11 -23.23 15.07 -17.76
CA LEU A 11 -22.96 16.04 -16.68
C LEU A 11 -21.47 16.40 -16.60
N LEU A 12 -20.59 15.53 -17.08
CA LEU A 12 -19.14 15.71 -17.08
C LEU A 12 -18.60 16.35 -18.37
N ARG A 13 -19.45 16.74 -19.33
CA ARG A 13 -18.97 17.58 -20.43
C ARG A 13 -18.45 18.89 -19.85
N PRO A 14 -17.20 19.28 -20.14
CA PRO A 14 -16.75 20.64 -19.87
C PRO A 14 -17.76 21.58 -20.52
N ALA A 15 -18.40 22.45 -19.73
CA ALA A 15 -19.35 23.41 -20.25
C ALA A 15 -18.69 24.10 -21.46
N ALA A 16 -19.34 24.04 -22.62
CA ALA A 16 -18.86 24.70 -23.82
C ALA A 16 -18.51 26.13 -23.42
N THR A 17 -17.22 26.46 -23.50
CA THR A 17 -16.64 27.68 -22.96
C THR A 17 -17.45 28.85 -23.49
N MET A 18 -18.34 29.41 -22.65
CA MET A 18 -19.01 30.66 -22.98
C MET A 18 -17.90 31.66 -23.30
N PRO A 19 -18.05 32.49 -24.35
CA PRO A 19 -17.08 33.55 -24.61
C PRO A 19 -16.99 34.36 -23.32
N ALA A 20 -15.79 34.33 -22.70
CA ALA A 20 -15.56 34.95 -21.42
C ALA A 20 -16.06 36.40 -21.50
N PRO A 21 -16.83 36.89 -20.51
CA PRO A 21 -17.10 38.31 -20.43
C PRO A 21 -15.75 39.01 -20.53
N ARG A 22 -15.63 39.98 -21.45
CA ARG A 22 -14.41 40.79 -21.59
C ARG A 22 -14.21 41.51 -20.26
N VAL A 23 -13.44 40.88 -19.37
CA VAL A 23 -12.92 41.52 -18.18
C VAL A 23 -12.02 42.60 -18.76
N SER A 24 -12.49 43.85 -18.69
CA SER A 24 -11.68 45.02 -18.98
C SER A 24 -10.38 44.83 -18.21
N GLU A 25 -9.24 44.91 -18.90
CA GLU A 25 -7.87 44.84 -18.35
C GLU A 25 -7.62 46.06 -17.44
N ALA A 26 -8.45 46.22 -16.42
CA ALA A 26 -8.14 47.04 -15.27
C ALA A 26 -7.03 46.29 -14.54
N GLU A 27 -5.81 46.78 -14.73
CA GLU A 27 -4.62 46.35 -14.02
C GLU A 27 -4.98 46.18 -12.53
N PRO A 28 -4.96 44.94 -12.00
CA PRO A 28 -5.43 44.69 -10.65
C PRO A 28 -4.55 45.49 -9.70
N ALA A 29 -5.16 46.45 -9.00
CA ALA A 29 -4.47 47.26 -8.01
C ALA A 29 -3.75 46.32 -7.02
N PRO A 30 -2.50 46.63 -6.64
CA PRO A 30 -1.73 45.78 -5.75
C PRO A 30 -2.52 45.56 -4.45
N PRO A 31 -2.63 44.30 -3.97
CA PRO A 31 -3.40 44.01 -2.76
C PRO A 31 -2.84 44.83 -1.60
N ALA A 32 -3.73 45.50 -0.86
CA ALA A 32 -3.33 46.27 0.31
C ALA A 32 -2.58 45.37 1.31
N PRO A 33 -1.49 45.87 1.93
CA PRO A 33 -0.73 45.09 2.90
C PRO A 33 -1.62 44.69 4.07
N LEU A 34 -1.54 43.42 4.48
CA LEU A 34 -2.23 42.91 5.66
C LEU A 34 -1.74 43.64 6.92
N SER A 35 -2.63 43.84 7.89
CA SER A 35 -2.21 44.30 9.22
C SER A 35 -1.25 43.28 9.84
N PRO A 36 -0.29 43.71 10.69
CA PRO A 36 0.66 42.81 11.33
C PRO A 36 -0.03 41.70 12.15
N GLU A 37 -1.17 42.00 12.77
CA GLU A 37 -1.99 41.01 13.49
C GLU A 37 -2.58 39.95 12.55
N CYS A 38 -3.11 40.36 11.40
CA CYS A 38 -3.60 39.43 10.38
C CYS A 38 -2.47 38.58 9.80
N ALA A 39 -1.29 39.17 9.59
CA ALA A 39 -0.12 38.45 9.10
C ALA A 39 0.37 37.37 10.08
N ASP A 40 0.42 37.70 11.38
CA ASP A 40 0.81 36.76 12.44
C ASP A 40 -0.23 35.66 12.66
N ALA A 41 -1.53 36.01 12.67
CA ALA A 41 -2.61 35.02 12.71
C ALA A 41 -2.56 34.04 11.53
N ALA A 42 -2.33 34.54 10.31
CA ALA A 42 -2.16 33.71 9.13
C ALA A 42 -0.90 32.83 9.22
N ALA A 43 0.20 33.34 9.78
CA ALA A 43 1.41 32.55 10.00
C ALA A 43 1.18 31.41 11.00
N ARG A 44 0.48 31.68 12.12
CA ARG A 44 0.08 30.63 13.08
C ARG A 44 -0.81 29.57 12.45
N ALA A 45 -1.82 29.99 11.68
CA ALA A 45 -2.72 29.07 11.00
C ALA A 45 -1.97 28.15 10.02
N ARG A 46 -1.00 28.69 9.26
CA ARG A 46 -0.16 27.89 8.36
C ARG A 46 0.70 26.87 9.12
N ARG A 47 1.32 27.26 10.24
CA ARG A 47 2.11 26.34 11.07
C ARG A 47 1.25 25.24 11.69
N PHE A 48 0.07 25.59 12.19
CA PHE A 48 -0.86 24.62 12.73
C PHE A 48 -1.32 23.62 11.66
N ARG A 49 -1.66 24.11 10.46
CA ARG A 49 -2.01 23.24 9.33
C ARG A 49 -0.87 22.30 8.96
N ALA A 50 0.37 22.79 8.87
CA ALA A 50 1.53 21.96 8.58
C ALA A 50 1.71 20.86 9.64
N ALA A 51 1.68 21.22 10.93
CA ALA A 51 1.78 20.25 12.02
C ALA A 51 0.65 19.21 12.01
N LEU A 52 -0.58 19.61 11.64
CA LEU A 52 -1.69 18.67 11.49
C LEU A 52 -1.49 17.72 10.31
N CYS A 53 -1.01 18.23 9.17
CA CYS A 53 -0.66 17.39 8.02
C CYS A 53 0.40 16.36 8.40
N ASP A 54 1.49 16.78 9.04
CA ASP A 54 2.57 15.88 9.48
C ASP A 54 2.05 14.80 10.45
N ALA A 55 1.19 15.19 11.40
CA ALA A 55 0.60 14.25 12.36
C ALA A 55 -0.32 13.22 11.69
N VAL A 56 -1.13 13.65 10.71
CA VAL A 56 -2.01 12.76 9.95
C VAL A 56 -1.20 11.82 9.08
N GLU A 57 -0.18 12.31 8.37
CA GLU A 57 0.71 11.49 7.55
C GLU A 57 1.43 10.43 8.38
N SER A 58 1.93 10.82 9.57
CA SER A 58 2.51 9.87 10.52
C SER A 58 1.50 8.82 10.97
N ALA A 59 0.27 9.23 11.35
CA ALA A 59 -0.76 8.30 11.79
C ALA A 59 -1.16 7.30 10.69
N VAL A 60 -1.33 7.77 9.46
CA VAL A 60 -1.64 6.92 8.29
C VAL A 60 -0.52 5.92 8.05
N THR A 61 0.74 6.36 8.12
CA THR A 61 1.91 5.48 7.91
C THR A 61 1.99 4.37 8.97
N THR A 62 1.57 4.65 10.21
CA THR A 62 1.53 3.65 11.29
C THR A 62 0.31 2.72 11.19
N MET A 63 -0.88 3.26 10.89
CA MET A 63 -2.13 2.49 10.91
C MET A 63 -2.30 1.57 9.70
N LEU A 64 -1.81 1.97 8.52
CA LEU A 64 -1.98 1.18 7.29
C LEU A 64 -1.38 -0.25 7.40
N PRO A 65 -0.14 -0.45 7.87
CA PRO A 65 0.41 -1.79 8.08
C PRO A 65 -0.41 -2.64 9.06
N GLU A 66 -0.95 -2.05 10.12
CA GLU A 66 -1.78 -2.77 11.10
C GLU A 66 -3.09 -3.26 10.47
N ILE A 67 -3.79 -2.36 9.78
CA ILE A 67 -5.03 -2.69 9.06
C ILE A 67 -4.76 -3.76 7.99
N ALA A 68 -3.66 -3.63 7.25
CA ALA A 68 -3.29 -4.60 6.23
C ALA A 68 -3.00 -5.99 6.82
N ARG A 69 -2.32 -6.07 7.97
CA ARG A 69 -2.07 -7.33 8.69
C ARG A 69 -3.37 -7.96 9.17
N ASP A 70 -4.29 -7.17 9.73
CA ASP A 70 -5.58 -7.68 10.22
C ASP A 70 -6.45 -8.22 9.09
N VAL A 71 -6.56 -7.48 7.98
CA VAL A 71 -7.32 -7.89 6.81
C VAL A 71 -6.69 -9.14 6.20
N LEU A 72 -5.38 -9.16 5.95
CA LEU A 72 -4.71 -10.34 5.38
C LEU A 72 -4.79 -11.55 6.31
N GLY A 73 -4.63 -11.38 7.62
CA GLY A 73 -4.78 -12.47 8.58
C GLY A 73 -6.21 -13.03 8.63
N ARG A 74 -7.23 -12.21 8.38
CA ARG A 74 -8.60 -12.68 8.19
C ARG A 74 -8.77 -13.42 6.86
N GLU A 75 -8.31 -12.85 5.76
CA GLU A 75 -8.45 -13.45 4.43
C GLU A 75 -7.72 -14.79 4.33
N LEU A 76 -6.52 -14.91 4.91
CA LEU A 76 -5.75 -16.16 4.94
C LEU A 76 -6.46 -17.30 5.71
N ARG A 77 -7.34 -16.94 6.66
CA ARG A 77 -8.18 -17.93 7.34
C ARG A 77 -9.35 -18.40 6.48
N LEU A 78 -9.80 -17.58 5.54
CA LEU A 78 -10.90 -17.90 4.62
C LEU A 78 -10.40 -18.60 3.36
N ALA A 79 -9.26 -18.17 2.83
CA ALA A 79 -8.60 -18.69 1.65
C ALA A 79 -7.10 -18.87 1.95
N PRO A 80 -6.63 -20.12 2.15
CA PRO A 80 -5.22 -20.40 2.38
C PRO A 80 -4.35 -19.83 1.26
N CYS A 81 -3.17 -19.31 1.63
CA CYS A 81 -2.21 -18.79 0.67
C CYS A 81 -1.69 -19.92 -0.24
N ASP A 82 -1.53 -19.66 -1.53
CA ASP A 82 -0.86 -20.60 -2.45
C ASP A 82 0.66 -20.56 -2.23
N LEU A 83 1.11 -21.28 -1.20
CA LEU A 83 2.52 -21.36 -0.83
C LEU A 83 3.38 -22.00 -1.92
N ALA A 84 2.81 -22.95 -2.67
CA ALA A 84 3.52 -23.59 -3.77
C ALA A 84 3.90 -22.57 -4.86
N SER A 85 2.99 -21.66 -5.20
CA SER A 85 3.29 -20.59 -6.16
C SER A 85 4.30 -19.59 -5.64
N ILE A 86 4.25 -19.24 -4.35
CA ILE A 86 5.22 -18.32 -3.73
C ILE A 86 6.62 -18.91 -3.74
N VAL A 87 6.75 -20.16 -3.31
CA VAL A 87 8.04 -20.87 -3.30
C VAL A 87 8.57 -21.00 -4.72
N ARG A 88 7.74 -21.40 -5.69
CA ARG A 88 8.14 -21.51 -7.10
C ARG A 88 8.70 -20.20 -7.65
N ALA A 89 7.96 -19.10 -7.47
CA ALA A 89 8.41 -17.79 -7.92
C ALA A 89 9.71 -17.34 -7.25
N SER A 90 9.93 -17.74 -5.99
CA SER A 90 11.20 -17.46 -5.30
C SER A 90 12.34 -18.33 -5.80
N LEU A 91 12.12 -19.62 -6.05
CA LEU A 91 13.12 -20.52 -6.64
C LEU A 91 13.57 -20.03 -8.02
N GLU A 92 12.63 -19.57 -8.85
CA GLU A 92 12.92 -19.01 -10.18
C GLU A 92 13.81 -17.75 -10.09
N ARG A 93 13.56 -16.88 -9.10
CA ARG A 93 14.36 -15.66 -8.89
C ARG A 93 15.77 -15.95 -8.38
N HIS A 94 15.96 -17.06 -7.68
CA HIS A 94 17.23 -17.44 -7.04
C HIS A 94 17.80 -18.74 -7.65
N ALA A 95 17.65 -18.92 -8.97
CA ALA A 95 18.08 -20.13 -9.67
C ALA A 95 19.58 -20.45 -9.51
N ASP A 96 20.42 -19.43 -9.27
CA ASP A 96 21.87 -19.58 -9.10
C ASP A 96 22.30 -20.11 -7.73
N ASP A 97 21.41 -20.11 -6.72
CA ASP A 97 21.70 -20.64 -5.39
C ASP A 97 20.63 -21.68 -5.00
N PRO A 98 20.99 -22.98 -4.99
CA PRO A 98 20.01 -24.03 -4.76
C PRO A 98 19.50 -24.00 -3.31
N VAL A 99 18.17 -24.01 -3.16
CA VAL A 99 17.52 -24.21 -1.86
C VAL A 99 17.78 -25.64 -1.39
N VAL A 100 18.30 -25.76 -0.18
CA VAL A 100 18.60 -27.03 0.48
C VAL A 100 17.38 -27.54 1.22
N THR A 101 16.69 -26.66 1.94
CA THR A 101 15.57 -27.03 2.81
C THR A 101 14.54 -25.91 2.86
N ILE A 102 13.27 -26.27 2.98
CA ILE A 102 12.17 -25.33 3.20
C ILE A 102 11.66 -25.50 4.62
N ARG A 103 11.64 -24.44 5.42
CA ARG A 103 10.98 -24.43 6.73
C ARG A 103 9.61 -23.79 6.60
N ALA A 104 8.59 -24.45 7.12
CA ALA A 104 7.21 -23.95 7.11
C ALA A 104 6.45 -24.49 8.32
N HIS A 105 5.29 -23.90 8.64
CA HIS A 105 4.40 -24.46 9.64
C HIS A 105 3.95 -25.88 9.25
N ARG A 106 3.77 -26.77 10.23
CA ARG A 106 3.46 -28.20 9.97
C ARG A 106 2.21 -28.42 9.13
N ASP A 107 1.18 -27.61 9.35
CA ASP A 107 -0.08 -27.70 8.61
C ASP A 107 0.05 -27.33 7.13
N ASP A 108 1.13 -26.65 6.75
CA ASP A 108 1.35 -26.16 5.38
C ASP A 108 2.27 -27.09 4.57
N LEU A 109 2.90 -28.07 5.20
CA LEU A 109 3.87 -28.97 4.54
C LEU A 109 3.28 -29.70 3.33
N ALA A 110 2.02 -30.13 3.42
CA ALA A 110 1.34 -30.83 2.34
C ALA A 110 1.25 -29.99 1.05
N GLN A 111 1.14 -28.66 1.17
CA GLN A 111 1.11 -27.77 0.01
C GLN A 111 2.47 -27.66 -0.69
N LEU A 112 3.55 -27.93 0.05
CA LEU A 112 4.93 -27.78 -0.42
C LEU A 112 5.51 -29.06 -1.02
N GLU A 113 4.83 -30.20 -0.91
CA GLU A 113 5.28 -31.49 -1.46
C GLU A 113 5.59 -31.41 -2.97
N ALA A 114 4.85 -30.58 -3.71
CA ALA A 114 5.05 -30.37 -5.14
C ALA A 114 6.42 -29.76 -5.49
N ALA A 115 7.09 -29.07 -4.54
CA ALA A 115 8.40 -28.47 -4.75
C ALA A 115 9.54 -29.51 -4.85
N ARG A 116 9.32 -30.75 -4.39
CA ARG A 116 10.33 -31.83 -4.36
C ARG A 116 11.64 -31.45 -3.66
N ILE A 117 11.56 -30.53 -2.69
CA ILE A 117 12.66 -30.12 -1.82
C ILE A 117 12.33 -30.60 -0.41
N GLU A 118 13.34 -30.93 0.39
CA GLU A 118 13.15 -31.32 1.79
C GLU A 118 12.42 -30.21 2.56
N CYS A 119 11.30 -30.56 3.18
CA CYS A 119 10.49 -29.63 3.96
C CYS A 119 10.55 -30.01 5.45
N LEU A 120 10.87 -29.04 6.29
CA LEU A 120 10.93 -29.17 7.74
C LEU A 120 9.78 -28.40 8.38
N GLY A 121 8.97 -29.11 9.16
CA GLY A 121 7.90 -28.53 9.97
C GLY A 121 8.45 -27.76 11.16
N ASP A 122 8.05 -26.49 11.26
CA ASP A 122 8.51 -25.56 12.28
C ASP A 122 7.32 -24.88 12.96
N ASP A 123 7.05 -25.27 14.20
CA ASP A 123 5.91 -24.77 14.99
C ASP A 123 6.14 -23.32 15.49
N SER A 124 7.33 -22.75 15.30
CA SER A 124 7.60 -21.33 15.60
C SER A 124 7.15 -20.38 14.48
N LEU A 125 6.88 -20.90 13.29
CA LEU A 125 6.37 -20.14 12.14
C LEU A 125 4.84 -20.08 12.17
N GLN A 126 4.24 -19.00 11.67
CA GLN A 126 2.79 -18.95 11.52
C GLN A 126 2.36 -19.68 10.23
N ARG A 127 1.09 -20.05 10.17
CA ARG A 127 0.52 -20.59 8.91
C ARG A 127 0.66 -19.56 7.80
N GLY A 128 1.14 -19.99 6.64
CA GLY A 128 1.45 -19.13 5.50
C GLY A 128 2.86 -18.54 5.51
N ASP A 129 3.66 -18.78 6.55
CA ASP A 129 5.07 -18.40 6.60
C ASP A 129 5.94 -19.51 6.03
N VAL A 130 6.96 -19.09 5.28
CA VAL A 130 7.96 -19.99 4.69
C VAL A 130 9.33 -19.34 4.80
N ILE A 131 10.35 -20.13 5.13
CA ILE A 131 11.75 -19.72 5.06
C ILE A 131 12.47 -20.70 4.13
N LEU A 132 13.16 -20.17 3.12
CA LEU A 132 14.02 -20.98 2.26
C LEU A 132 15.44 -20.97 2.82
N CYS A 133 15.98 -22.15 3.11
CA CYS A 133 17.36 -22.32 3.53
C CYS A 133 18.21 -22.69 2.31
N LEU A 134 19.11 -21.79 1.93
CA LEU A 134 20.06 -21.96 0.83
C LEU A 134 21.44 -22.33 1.40
N ARG A 135 22.40 -22.60 0.52
CA ARG A 135 23.79 -22.79 0.95
C ARG A 135 24.43 -21.49 1.39
N SER A 136 24.07 -20.37 0.75
CA SER A 136 24.63 -19.05 1.08
C SER A 136 23.96 -18.37 2.28
N GLY A 137 22.78 -18.83 2.70
CA GLY A 137 22.01 -18.19 3.77
C GLY A 137 20.54 -18.56 3.77
N THR A 138 19.67 -17.62 4.13
CA THR A 138 18.22 -17.82 4.22
C THR A 138 17.47 -16.72 3.49
N ILE A 139 16.41 -17.09 2.77
CA ILE A 139 15.43 -16.14 2.24
C ILE A 139 14.19 -16.23 3.13
N ASP A 140 13.84 -15.10 3.72
CA ASP A 140 12.64 -14.95 4.53
C ASP A 140 11.43 -14.63 3.63
N LEU A 141 10.47 -15.56 3.57
CA LEU A 141 9.20 -15.41 2.86
C LEU A 141 8.01 -15.33 3.83
N GLN A 142 8.25 -14.95 5.09
CA GLN A 142 7.20 -14.65 6.05
C GLN A 142 6.20 -13.63 5.49
N MET A 143 4.94 -13.77 5.88
CA MET A 143 3.87 -12.88 5.41
C MET A 143 4.14 -11.42 5.78
N SER A 144 4.68 -11.15 6.97
CA SER A 144 5.11 -9.82 7.42
C SER A 144 6.14 -9.22 6.45
N SER A 145 7.23 -9.95 6.18
CA SER A 145 8.31 -9.51 5.28
C SER A 145 7.81 -9.26 3.86
N ARG A 146 6.88 -10.09 3.35
CA ARG A 146 6.24 -9.90 2.05
C ARG A 146 5.32 -8.67 2.01
N LEU A 147 4.54 -8.45 3.06
CA LEU A 147 3.67 -7.28 3.17
C LEU A 147 4.49 -5.99 3.24
N ASP A 148 5.54 -5.97 4.06
CA ASP A 148 6.41 -4.81 4.19
C ASP A 148 7.07 -4.44 2.85
N ALA A 149 7.46 -5.45 2.04
CA ALA A 149 7.98 -5.23 0.69
C ALA A 149 6.94 -4.63 -0.27
N VAL A 150 5.66 -4.99 -0.16
CA VAL A 150 4.57 -4.40 -0.96
C VAL A 150 4.31 -2.96 -0.51
N LEU A 151 4.22 -2.73 0.80
CA LEU A 151 3.97 -1.40 1.36
C LEU A 151 5.10 -0.41 1.02
N ALA A 152 6.36 -0.86 1.04
CA ALA A 152 7.50 -0.06 0.63
C ALA A 152 7.42 0.39 -0.83
N ARG A 153 6.82 -0.42 -1.72
CA ARG A 153 6.64 -0.06 -3.15
C ARG A 153 5.50 0.93 -3.37
N THR A 154 4.52 0.99 -2.45
CA THR A 154 3.41 1.95 -2.51
C THR A 154 3.73 3.30 -1.86
N ALA A 155 4.80 3.36 -1.06
CA ALA A 155 5.28 4.58 -0.42
C ALA A 155 6.25 5.40 -1.30
N SER A 156 6.63 4.88 -2.49
CA SER A 156 7.48 5.54 -3.48
C SER A 156 6.67 6.07 -4.65
#